data_AF-A0A7V9SIW1-F1
#
_entry.id   AF-A0A7V9SIW1-F1
#
_cell.length_a   1.000
_cell.length_b   1.000
_cell.length_c   1.000
_cell.angle_alpha   90.00
_cell.angle_beta   90.00
_cell.angle_gamma   90.00
#
_symmetry.space_group_name_H-M   'P 1'
#
loop_
_entity.id
_entity.type
_entity.pdbx_description
1 polymer ?
#
loop_
_entity_poly.entity_id
_entity_poly.type
_entity_poly.pdbx_seq_one_letter_code
_entity_poly.pdbx_strand_id
1 'polypeptide(L)'
;MAATEDRDTLGRARLSFAKETDIDEFVDVLSRFERGDIGPDEWRGFRLLRGTYGQRQTGDAQMLRVKIPQGILDVPQLEAMADVSEQYARGFGHITTRQNIQLHFLKLHDVEPVMRRLAEVGMTTREACGNSVRNITACPYTGVAADEPFDVTPYAEALTRYLLRHPLSASLPRKFKIAFEGCTHDHIGTAINDIGWTAAVRKTDGVEQRGFRVTVAGGTATL
;
A
#
# COMPACT_ATOMS: atom_id res chain seq x y z
N MET A 1 11.83 15.79 -10.73
CA MET A 1 11.04 15.94 -11.96
C MET A 1 9.73 15.23 -11.74
N ALA A 2 8.60 15.91 -11.91
CA ALA A 2 7.29 15.28 -11.83
C ALA A 2 7.24 14.18 -12.88
N ALA A 3 7.02 12.94 -12.42
CA ALA A 3 6.40 11.84 -13.14
C ALA A 3 5.92 12.20 -14.58
N THR A 4 6.79 12.11 -15.57
CA THR A 4 6.46 12.40 -16.98
C THR A 4 5.68 11.23 -17.56
N GLU A 5 4.41 11.46 -17.93
CA GLU A 5 3.57 10.50 -18.66
C GLU A 5 4.20 10.18 -20.03
N ASP A 6 4.82 9.01 -20.16
CA ASP A 6 5.20 8.44 -21.46
C ASP A 6 4.06 7.56 -21.98
N ARG A 7 3.56 7.89 -23.16
CA ARG A 7 2.43 7.19 -23.81
C ARG A 7 2.88 6.00 -24.66
N ASP A 8 4.17 5.87 -24.94
CA ASP A 8 4.73 4.90 -25.88
C ASP A 8 5.39 3.70 -25.20
N THR A 9 5.50 3.70 -23.87
CA THR A 9 5.93 2.52 -23.12
C THR A 9 4.74 1.66 -22.69
N LEU A 10 4.75 0.36 -23.04
CA LEU A 10 4.05 -0.69 -22.26
C LEU A 10 4.76 -0.95 -20.91
N GLY A 11 5.56 0.00 -20.44
CA GLY A 11 6.41 -0.05 -19.27
C GLY A 11 5.66 0.42 -18.03
N ARG A 12 6.02 -0.19 -16.91
CA ARG A 12 5.51 0.01 -15.54
C ARG A 12 4.92 1.41 -15.26
N ALA A 13 3.63 1.39 -14.92
CA ALA A 13 2.88 2.29 -14.05
C ALA A 13 2.51 3.71 -14.50
N ARG A 14 1.21 4.01 -14.32
CA ARG A 14 0.72 5.35 -13.96
C ARG A 14 1.57 5.86 -12.78
N LEU A 15 2.26 6.97 -12.95
CA LEU A 15 3.38 7.37 -12.09
C LEU A 15 3.01 7.90 -10.69
N SER A 16 1.73 7.91 -10.32
CA SER A 16 1.31 8.35 -9.00
C SER A 16 0.09 7.59 -8.48
N PHE A 17 0.13 7.28 -7.19
CA PHE A 17 -1.01 6.90 -6.37
C PHE A 17 -1.44 8.03 -5.43
N ALA A 18 -0.68 9.13 -5.38
CA ALA A 18 -0.93 10.29 -4.54
C ALA A 18 -2.15 11.10 -5.02
N LYS A 19 -2.80 11.78 -4.08
CA LYS A 19 -3.76 12.85 -4.34
C LYS A 19 -3.63 13.87 -3.22
N GLU A 20 -3.33 15.12 -3.55
CA GLU A 20 -3.23 16.21 -2.57
C GLU A 20 -4.50 16.35 -1.73
N THR A 21 -5.67 16.12 -2.34
CA THR A 21 -6.96 16.16 -1.63
C THR A 21 -7.07 15.17 -0.47
N ASP A 22 -6.32 14.06 -0.47
CA ASP A 22 -6.27 13.15 0.68
C ASP A 22 -5.53 13.76 1.88
N ILE A 23 -4.54 14.61 1.60
CA ILE A 23 -3.72 15.31 2.58
C ILE A 23 -4.49 16.51 3.11
N ASP A 24 -5.12 17.26 2.24
CA ASP A 24 -5.96 18.40 2.64
C ASP A 24 -7.12 17.93 3.53
N GLU A 25 -7.78 16.82 3.18
CA GLU A 25 -8.78 16.18 4.06
C GLU A 25 -8.18 15.78 5.42
N PHE A 26 -6.93 15.30 5.44
CA PHE A 26 -6.26 14.94 6.69
C PHE A 26 -6.03 16.17 7.58
N VAL A 27 -5.57 17.28 7.00
CA VAL A 27 -5.32 18.54 7.71
C VAL A 27 -6.60 19.14 8.27
N ASP A 28 -7.67 19.14 7.47
CA ASP A 28 -8.98 19.65 7.89
C ASP A 28 -9.54 18.86 9.08
N VAL A 29 -9.44 17.53 9.03
CA VAL A 29 -9.93 16.66 10.10
C VAL A 29 -9.04 16.71 11.33
N LEU A 30 -7.72 16.83 11.17
CA LEU A 30 -6.80 17.08 12.27
C LEU A 30 -7.16 18.39 12.99
N SER A 31 -7.39 19.46 12.24
CA SER A 31 -7.79 20.76 12.81
C SER A 31 -9.10 20.69 13.59
N ARG A 32 -10.09 19.93 13.09
CA ARG A 32 -11.35 19.66 13.81
C ARG A 32 -11.11 18.88 15.10
N PHE A 33 -10.21 17.90 15.09
CA PHE A 33 -9.84 17.16 16.30
C PHE A 33 -9.15 18.04 17.34
N GLU A 34 -8.21 18.88 16.92
CA GLU A 34 -7.47 19.79 17.81
C GLU A 34 -8.36 20.86 18.45
N ARG A 35 -9.41 21.31 17.75
CA ARG A 35 -10.44 22.20 18.31
C ARG A 35 -11.47 21.50 19.19
N GLY A 36 -11.48 20.16 19.22
CA GLY A 36 -12.46 19.37 19.97
C GLY A 36 -13.81 19.17 19.26
N ASP A 37 -13.91 19.49 17.96
CA ASP A 37 -15.13 19.30 17.16
C ASP A 37 -15.45 17.81 16.92
N ILE A 38 -14.42 16.94 16.99
CA ILE A 38 -14.57 15.48 16.88
C ILE A 38 -13.86 14.76 18.03
N GLY A 39 -14.42 13.62 18.43
CA GLY A 39 -13.89 12.82 19.53
C GLY A 39 -12.68 11.95 19.16
N PRO A 40 -11.95 11.42 20.15
CA PRO A 40 -10.77 10.56 19.93
C PRO A 40 -11.04 9.30 19.10
N ASP A 41 -12.24 8.71 19.19
CA ASP A 41 -12.60 7.49 18.46
C ASP A 41 -12.85 7.77 16.97
N GLU A 42 -13.55 8.87 16.65
CA GLU A 42 -13.74 9.32 15.27
C GLU A 42 -12.39 9.67 14.63
N TRP A 43 -11.56 10.43 15.34
CA TRP A 43 -10.20 10.74 14.92
C TRP A 43 -9.36 9.48 14.69
N ARG A 44 -9.44 8.51 15.61
CA ARG A 44 -8.75 7.22 15.48
C ARG A 44 -9.21 6.47 14.23
N GLY A 45 -10.51 6.36 13.98
CA GLY A 45 -11.02 5.71 12.79
C GLY A 45 -10.50 6.36 11.50
N PHE A 46 -10.56 7.69 11.46
CA PHE A 46 -10.13 8.49 10.31
C PHE A 46 -8.62 8.36 10.03
N ARG A 47 -7.77 8.63 11.02
CA ARG A 47 -6.30 8.69 10.85
C ARG A 47 -5.69 7.33 10.53
N LEU A 48 -6.29 6.24 11.02
CA LEU A 48 -5.89 4.88 10.67
C LEU A 48 -6.05 4.61 9.18
N LEU A 49 -7.10 5.12 8.53
CA LEU A 49 -7.24 4.97 7.08
C LEU A 49 -6.20 5.80 6.30
N ARG A 50 -5.47 6.73 6.94
CA ARG A 50 -4.40 7.55 6.33
C ARG A 50 -3.01 7.06 6.77
N GLY A 51 -2.92 5.79 7.15
CA GLY A 51 -1.64 5.17 7.52
C GLY A 51 -1.07 5.63 8.86
N THR A 52 -1.75 6.52 9.59
CA THR A 52 -1.25 7.13 10.83
C THR A 52 -1.73 6.35 12.05
N TYR A 53 -0.80 5.81 12.83
CA TYR A 53 -1.08 4.96 13.99
C TYR A 53 -0.41 5.52 15.25
N GLY A 54 -1.17 5.75 16.31
CA GLY A 54 -0.63 6.22 17.59
C GLY A 54 0.27 5.17 18.26
N GLN A 55 1.47 5.60 18.67
CA GLN A 55 2.39 4.83 19.48
C GLN A 55 2.13 5.10 20.97
N ARG A 56 2.48 4.12 21.83
CA ARG A 56 2.29 4.25 23.30
C ARG A 56 3.53 4.81 24.00
N GLN A 57 4.69 4.74 23.34
CA GLN A 57 6.00 5.02 23.92
C GLN A 57 6.18 6.50 24.28
N THR A 58 5.71 7.40 23.42
CA THR A 58 5.58 8.83 23.73
C THR A 58 4.16 9.22 23.38
N GLY A 59 3.48 10.01 24.22
CA GLY A 59 2.05 10.31 24.09
C GLY A 59 1.62 10.94 22.77
N ASP A 60 2.59 11.41 21.98
CA ASP A 60 2.42 12.09 20.70
C ASP A 60 3.03 11.36 19.48
N ALA A 61 3.76 10.25 19.69
CA ALA A 61 4.43 9.56 18.59
C ALA A 61 3.44 8.82 17.68
N GLN A 62 3.72 8.89 16.39
CA GLN A 62 2.97 8.22 15.34
C GLN A 62 3.90 7.24 14.60
N MET A 63 3.31 6.12 14.19
CA MET A 63 3.83 5.33 13.08
C MET A 63 3.07 5.74 11.82
N LEU A 64 3.79 6.09 10.77
CA LEU A 64 3.22 6.33 9.45
C LEU A 64 3.55 5.15 8.55
N ARG A 65 2.52 4.52 8.01
CA ARG A 65 2.65 3.45 7.01
C ARG A 65 2.38 4.02 5.63
N VAL A 66 3.35 3.86 4.73
CA VAL A 66 3.18 4.18 3.31
C VAL A 66 2.38 3.05 2.64
N LYS A 67 1.85 3.23 1.43
CA LYS A 67 1.28 2.15 0.61
C LYS A 67 2.15 2.01 -0.63
N ILE A 68 2.86 0.88 -0.72
CA ILE A 68 3.82 0.59 -1.80
C ILE A 68 3.29 -0.63 -2.57
N PRO A 69 2.42 -0.42 -3.58
CA PRO A 69 1.84 -1.52 -4.33
C PRO A 69 2.90 -2.47 -4.86
N GLN A 70 2.70 -3.77 -4.65
CA GLN A 70 3.61 -4.84 -5.09
C GLN A 70 5.03 -4.77 -4.50
N GLY A 71 5.31 -3.82 -3.59
CA GLY A 71 6.68 -3.57 -3.12
C GLY A 71 7.59 -2.89 -4.13
N ILE A 72 7.04 -2.34 -5.21
CA ILE A 72 7.82 -1.72 -6.28
C ILE A 72 8.03 -0.24 -5.94
N LEU A 73 9.29 0.18 -5.98
CA LEU A 73 9.73 1.55 -5.73
C LEU A 73 10.71 1.96 -6.83
N ASP A 74 10.65 3.22 -7.23
CA ASP A 74 11.71 3.85 -8.02
C ASP A 74 12.72 4.60 -7.12
N VAL A 75 13.76 5.16 -7.75
CA VAL A 75 14.83 5.87 -7.03
C VAL A 75 14.29 7.13 -6.31
N PRO A 76 13.54 8.05 -6.96
CA PRO A 76 12.98 9.21 -6.27
C PRO A 76 12.11 8.86 -5.06
N GLN A 77 11.32 7.78 -5.14
CA GLN A 77 10.50 7.31 -4.01
C GLN A 77 11.35 6.83 -2.84
N LEU A 78 12.43 6.10 -3.12
CA LEU A 78 13.35 5.65 -2.09
C LEU A 78 14.10 6.83 -1.44
N GLU A 79 14.56 7.80 -2.24
CA GLU A 79 15.20 9.03 -1.75
C GLU A 79 14.24 9.84 -0.86
N ALA A 80 12.99 10.06 -1.29
CA ALA A 80 12.02 10.78 -0.48
C ALA A 80 11.72 10.08 0.85
N MET A 81 11.69 8.75 0.89
CA MET A 81 11.56 8.01 2.14
C MET A 81 12.80 8.13 3.03
N ALA A 82 14.00 8.17 2.46
CA ALA A 82 15.23 8.41 3.21
C ALA A 82 15.21 9.81 3.85
N ASP A 83 14.94 10.85 3.06
CA ASP A 83 14.81 12.24 3.53
C ASP A 83 13.84 12.34 4.70
N VAL A 84 12.64 11.78 4.52
CA VAL A 84 11.59 11.78 5.55
C VAL A 84 12.06 11.05 6.80
N SER A 85 12.77 9.92 6.64
CA SER A 85 13.22 9.12 7.78
C SER A 85 14.29 9.84 8.61
N GLU A 86 15.19 10.57 7.96
CA GLU A 86 16.24 11.36 8.61
C GLU A 86 15.68 12.60 9.30
N GLN A 87 14.77 13.31 8.62
CA GLN A 87 14.25 14.58 9.10
C GLN A 87 13.15 14.44 10.18
N TYR A 88 12.25 13.47 10.03
CA TYR A 88 11.02 13.39 10.85
C TYR A 88 10.91 12.12 11.69
N ALA A 89 11.76 11.11 11.43
CA ALA A 89 11.79 9.86 12.20
C ALA A 89 13.11 9.75 12.98
N ARG A 90 13.75 8.58 12.93
CA ARG A 90 15.03 8.31 13.63
C ARG A 90 16.16 7.88 12.69
N GLY A 91 16.08 8.25 11.42
CA GLY A 91 17.04 7.86 10.38
C GLY A 91 16.91 6.42 9.90
N PHE A 92 15.77 5.76 10.17
CA PHE A 92 15.50 4.42 9.66
C PHE A 92 14.00 4.19 9.40
N GLY A 93 13.71 3.28 8.48
CA GLY A 93 12.37 2.76 8.19
C GLY A 93 12.33 1.25 8.35
N HIS A 94 11.13 0.70 8.58
CA HIS A 94 10.91 -0.74 8.74
C HIS A 94 10.22 -1.33 7.52
N ILE A 95 10.87 -2.30 6.88
CA ILE A 95 10.24 -3.13 5.86
C ILE A 95 9.27 -4.10 6.56
N THR A 96 8.08 -4.22 6.00
CA THR A 96 7.01 -5.05 6.54
C THR A 96 6.86 -6.35 5.77
N THR A 97 6.21 -7.35 6.39
CA THR A 97 5.84 -8.62 5.75
C THR A 97 4.86 -8.48 4.58
N ARG A 98 4.40 -7.26 4.26
CA ARG A 98 3.55 -6.97 3.10
C ARG A 98 4.22 -6.04 2.10
N GLN A 99 5.55 -6.16 1.95
CA GLN A 99 6.33 -5.43 0.94
C GLN A 99 6.08 -3.93 1.00
N ASN A 100 6.17 -3.37 2.20
CA ASN A 100 5.78 -2.00 2.47
C ASN A 100 6.69 -1.42 3.56
N ILE A 101 6.68 -0.11 3.77
CA ILE A 101 7.56 0.58 4.71
C ILE A 101 6.76 1.31 5.80
N GLN A 102 7.26 1.26 7.03
CA GLN A 102 6.75 2.01 8.17
C GLN A 102 7.83 2.92 8.73
N LEU A 103 7.45 4.17 9.00
CA LEU A 103 8.27 5.15 9.69
C LEU A 103 7.70 5.33 11.09
N HIS A 104 8.57 5.35 12.10
CA HIS A 104 8.18 5.38 13.50
C HIS A 104 8.66 6.66 14.18
N PHE A 105 8.00 7.03 15.28
CA PHE A 105 8.36 8.16 16.14
C PHE A 105 8.10 9.54 15.53
N LEU A 106 7.31 9.63 14.47
CA LEU A 106 6.88 10.91 13.90
C LEU A 106 6.02 11.66 14.91
N LYS A 107 6.18 12.98 14.99
CA LYS A 107 5.22 13.82 15.72
C LYS A 107 3.98 14.01 14.88
N LEU A 108 2.83 14.21 15.54
CA LEU A 108 1.57 14.36 14.81
C LEU A 108 1.57 15.56 13.86
N HIS A 109 2.17 16.69 14.26
CA HIS A 109 2.31 17.88 13.42
C HIS A 109 3.25 17.68 12.21
N ASP A 110 4.17 16.71 12.29
CA ASP A 110 5.08 16.38 11.18
C ASP A 110 4.41 15.46 10.14
N VAL A 111 3.25 14.88 10.44
CA VAL A 111 2.60 13.93 9.53
C VAL A 111 2.19 14.58 8.21
N GLU A 112 1.67 15.80 8.22
CA GLU A 112 1.33 16.52 6.98
C GLU A 112 2.58 16.77 6.11
N PRO A 113 3.65 17.44 6.60
CA PRO A 113 4.88 17.64 5.83
C PRO A 113 5.40 16.35 5.20
N VAL A 114 5.38 15.25 5.95
CA VAL A 114 5.78 13.93 5.46
C VAL A 114 4.87 13.43 4.35
N MET A 115 3.53 13.52 4.52
CA MET A 115 2.59 13.11 3.48
C MET A 115 2.79 13.91 2.19
N ARG A 116 3.03 15.23 2.28
CA ARG A 116 3.29 16.08 1.12
C ARG A 116 4.59 15.70 0.42
N ARG A 117 5.68 15.50 1.17
CA ARG A 117 6.96 15.04 0.60
C ARG A 117 6.84 13.71 -0.14
N LEU A 118 6.08 12.76 0.41
CA LEU A 118 5.82 11.48 -0.26
C LEU A 118 4.91 11.63 -1.49
N ALA A 119 3.94 12.55 -1.46
CA ALA A 119 3.04 12.81 -2.58
C ALA A 119 3.75 13.44 -3.79
N GLU A 120 4.78 14.26 -3.57
CA GLU A 120 5.63 14.84 -4.64
C GLU A 120 6.25 13.76 -5.55
N VAL A 121 6.53 12.57 -5.01
CA VAL A 121 7.07 11.41 -5.73
C VAL A 121 6.02 10.35 -6.04
N GLY A 122 4.74 10.73 -5.92
CA GLY A 122 3.60 9.89 -6.30
C GLY A 122 3.22 8.81 -5.28
N MET A 123 3.78 8.82 -4.07
CA MET A 123 3.45 7.85 -3.03
C MET A 123 2.21 8.29 -2.24
N THR A 124 1.54 7.32 -1.60
CA THR A 124 0.36 7.59 -0.77
C THR A 124 0.40 6.80 0.52
N THR A 125 -0.23 7.33 1.57
CA THR A 125 -0.47 6.65 2.85
C THR A 125 -1.94 6.21 3.00
N ARG A 126 -2.77 6.52 1.99
CA ARG A 126 -4.20 6.21 1.96
C ARG A 126 -4.43 4.70 1.99
N GLU A 127 -5.34 4.26 2.86
CA GLU A 127 -5.73 2.87 3.06
C GLU A 127 -4.54 1.93 3.34
N ALA A 128 -3.49 2.42 3.99
CA ALA A 128 -2.37 1.59 4.46
C ALA A 128 -2.72 0.84 5.77
N CYS A 129 -3.68 1.36 6.52
CA CYS A 129 -4.12 0.88 7.83
C CYS A 129 -5.66 0.91 7.93
N GLY A 130 -6.20 0.53 9.10
CA GLY A 130 -7.64 0.47 9.35
C GLY A 130 -8.32 -0.79 8.79
N ASN A 131 -9.64 -0.68 8.66
CA ASN A 131 -10.53 -1.68 8.06
C ASN A 131 -10.63 -1.45 6.55
N SER A 132 -9.54 -1.77 5.87
CA SER A 132 -9.40 -1.50 4.44
C SER A 132 -8.69 -2.64 3.72
N VAL A 133 -8.72 -2.55 2.38
CA VAL A 133 -7.83 -3.36 1.53
C VAL A 133 -6.39 -2.92 1.79
N ARG A 134 -5.62 -3.85 2.34
CA ARG A 134 -4.20 -3.67 2.65
C ARG A 134 -3.38 -3.55 1.38
N ASN A 135 -2.08 -3.29 1.55
CA ASN A 135 -1.14 -3.31 0.43
C ASN A 135 -1.30 -4.60 -0.37
N ILE A 136 -1.59 -4.49 -1.66
CA ILE A 136 -1.69 -5.64 -2.56
C ILE A 136 -0.27 -6.06 -2.91
N THR A 137 0.09 -7.26 -2.49
CA THR A 137 1.44 -7.78 -2.64
C THR A 137 1.54 -8.61 -3.92
N ALA A 138 2.74 -8.69 -4.49
CA ALA A 138 3.04 -9.58 -5.62
C ALA A 138 4.32 -10.36 -5.33
N CYS A 139 4.54 -11.48 -6.00
CA CYS A 139 5.81 -12.21 -5.91
C CYS A 139 6.98 -11.26 -6.22
N PRO A 140 8.03 -11.22 -5.36
CA PRO A 140 9.16 -10.30 -5.55
C PRO A 140 9.97 -10.57 -6.83
N TYR A 141 9.81 -11.75 -7.43
CA TYR A 141 10.51 -12.15 -8.65
C TYR A 141 9.65 -12.04 -9.91
N THR A 142 8.41 -11.54 -9.82
CA THR A 142 7.57 -11.45 -11.02
C THR A 142 8.13 -10.43 -12.03
N GLY A 143 8.03 -10.74 -13.31
CA GLY A 143 8.63 -10.02 -14.42
C GLY A 143 10.10 -10.37 -14.68
N VAL A 144 10.74 -11.19 -13.84
CA VAL A 144 12.16 -11.56 -13.97
C VAL A 144 12.45 -13.05 -13.72
N ALA A 145 11.56 -13.77 -13.05
CA ALA A 145 11.76 -15.18 -12.74
C ALA A 145 11.67 -16.04 -14.00
N ALA A 146 12.62 -16.97 -14.16
CA ALA A 146 12.62 -17.88 -15.30
C ALA A 146 11.46 -18.90 -15.27
N ASP A 147 10.91 -19.17 -14.09
CA ASP A 147 9.83 -20.12 -13.88
C ASP A 147 8.44 -19.48 -13.78
N GLU A 148 8.30 -18.16 -13.98
CA GLU A 148 6.97 -17.55 -13.97
C GLU A 148 6.18 -17.88 -15.25
N PRO A 149 4.90 -18.31 -15.15
CA PRO A 149 4.08 -18.48 -16.35
C PRO A 149 3.81 -17.16 -17.08
N PHE A 150 3.65 -16.05 -16.33
CA PHE A 150 3.55 -14.69 -16.84
C PHE A 150 3.67 -13.66 -15.70
N ASP A 151 4.08 -12.43 -16.03
CA ASP A 151 4.16 -11.30 -15.10
C ASP A 151 2.78 -10.92 -14.53
N VAL A 152 2.64 -10.99 -13.20
CA VAL A 152 1.38 -10.66 -12.50
C VAL A 152 1.27 -9.19 -12.10
N THR A 153 2.34 -8.40 -12.26
CA THR A 153 2.41 -6.97 -11.89
C THR A 153 1.27 -6.15 -12.49
N PRO A 154 0.94 -6.26 -13.80
CA PRO A 154 -0.12 -5.44 -14.40
C PRO A 154 -1.49 -5.70 -13.78
N TYR A 155 -1.76 -6.95 -13.37
CA TYR A 155 -3.02 -7.34 -12.75
C TYR A 155 -3.11 -6.83 -11.31
N ALA A 156 -2.03 -6.97 -10.55
CA ALA A 156 -1.95 -6.48 -9.18
C ALA A 156 -2.04 -4.94 -9.13
N GLU A 157 -1.40 -4.25 -10.07
CA GLU A 157 -1.47 -2.80 -10.20
C GLU A 157 -2.90 -2.34 -10.56
N ALA A 158 -3.51 -2.95 -11.58
CA ALA A 158 -4.88 -2.63 -11.99
C ALA A 158 -5.87 -2.78 -10.83
N LEU A 159 -5.78 -3.87 -10.07
CA LEU A 159 -6.62 -4.10 -8.91
C LEU A 159 -6.33 -3.09 -7.78
N THR A 160 -5.06 -2.72 -7.59
CA THR A 160 -4.70 -1.69 -6.61
C THR A 160 -5.33 -0.35 -6.97
N ARG A 161 -5.27 0.05 -8.24
CA ARG A 161 -5.87 1.30 -8.73
C ARG A 161 -7.38 1.30 -8.64
N TYR A 162 -8.00 0.16 -8.91
CA TYR A 162 -9.45 -0.01 -8.80
C TYR A 162 -9.90 0.12 -7.34
N LEU A 163 -9.20 -0.52 -6.40
CA LEU A 163 -9.60 -0.58 -5.01
C LEU A 163 -9.20 0.66 -4.20
N LEU A 164 -8.11 1.35 -4.53
CA LEU A 164 -7.67 2.53 -3.78
C LEU A 164 -8.68 3.66 -3.92
N ARG A 165 -9.24 4.12 -2.78
CA ARG A 165 -10.34 5.11 -2.68
C ARG A 165 -11.69 4.60 -3.20
N HIS A 166 -11.81 3.30 -3.42
CA HIS A 166 -13.10 2.70 -3.75
C HIS A 166 -13.99 2.63 -2.49
N PRO A 167 -15.29 2.93 -2.58
CA PRO A 167 -16.19 2.87 -1.42
C PRO A 167 -16.12 1.54 -0.66
N LEU A 168 -16.06 0.42 -1.40
CA LEU A 168 -15.92 -0.92 -0.81
C LEU A 168 -14.62 -1.12 -0.03
N SER A 169 -13.55 -0.40 -0.35
CA SER A 169 -12.22 -0.63 0.22
C SER A 169 -11.99 0.08 1.55
N ALA A 170 -12.79 1.09 1.89
CA ALA A 170 -12.61 1.89 3.11
C ALA A 170 -13.63 1.55 4.21
N SER A 171 -14.63 0.71 3.92
CA SER A 171 -15.74 0.39 4.82
C SER A 171 -15.89 -1.12 5.09
N LEU A 172 -14.81 -1.89 4.98
CA LEU A 172 -14.87 -3.33 5.20
C LEU A 172 -15.13 -3.65 6.68
N PRO A 173 -15.76 -4.80 7.01
CA PRO A 173 -15.91 -5.22 8.40
C PRO A 173 -14.55 -5.41 9.09
N ARG A 174 -13.53 -5.81 8.34
CA ARG A 174 -12.16 -5.96 8.82
C ARG A 174 -11.12 -5.74 7.72
N LYS A 175 -9.85 -5.78 8.11
CA LYS A 175 -8.68 -5.76 7.21
C LYS A 175 -8.81 -6.86 6.14
N PHE A 176 -8.49 -6.53 4.90
CA PHE A 176 -8.57 -7.46 3.77
C PHE A 176 -7.26 -7.49 2.98
N LYS A 177 -6.70 -8.67 2.77
CA LYS A 177 -5.35 -8.89 2.21
C LYS A 177 -5.48 -9.58 0.86
N ILE A 178 -4.84 -9.02 -0.15
CA ILE A 178 -4.78 -9.60 -1.49
C ILE A 178 -3.32 -9.82 -1.87
N ALA A 179 -3.02 -10.95 -2.49
CA ALA A 179 -1.68 -11.27 -2.97
C ALA A 179 -1.71 -11.94 -4.35
N PHE A 180 -0.69 -11.66 -5.16
CA PHE A 180 -0.46 -12.26 -6.47
C PHE A 180 0.86 -13.04 -6.47
N GLU A 181 0.83 -14.30 -6.88
CA GLU A 181 2.00 -15.14 -7.07
C GLU A 181 2.20 -15.38 -8.57
N GLY A 182 3.41 -15.09 -9.04
CA GLY A 182 3.80 -15.24 -10.43
C GLY A 182 4.65 -16.48 -10.68
N CYS A 183 5.38 -16.97 -9.68
CA CYS A 183 6.26 -18.13 -9.82
C CYS A 183 5.51 -19.45 -9.59
N THR A 184 6.16 -20.57 -9.91
CA THR A 184 5.62 -21.89 -9.58
C THR A 184 5.64 -22.19 -8.09
N HIS A 185 6.61 -21.59 -7.37
CA HIS A 185 6.70 -21.64 -5.92
C HIS A 185 5.96 -20.46 -5.29
N ASP A 186 5.23 -20.71 -4.20
CA ASP A 186 4.47 -19.69 -3.47
C ASP A 186 5.38 -18.91 -2.50
N HIS A 187 6.03 -17.87 -3.02
CA HIS A 187 6.88 -16.97 -2.26
C HIS A 187 6.07 -15.99 -1.40
N ILE A 188 4.86 -15.62 -1.87
CA ILE A 188 4.06 -14.58 -1.23
C ILE A 188 3.08 -15.11 -0.16
N GLY A 189 2.96 -16.43 -0.06
CA GLY A 189 2.04 -17.10 0.85
C GLY A 189 0.59 -16.82 0.48
N THR A 190 0.17 -17.16 -0.73
CA THR A 190 -1.21 -16.96 -1.22
C THR A 190 -2.27 -17.47 -0.25
N ALA A 191 -2.03 -18.61 0.42
CA ALA A 191 -2.97 -19.23 1.35
C ALA A 191 -3.25 -18.41 2.64
N ILE A 192 -2.36 -17.49 3.03
CA ILE A 192 -2.54 -16.65 4.23
C ILE A 192 -3.23 -15.31 3.92
N ASN A 193 -3.65 -15.07 2.68
CA ASN A 193 -4.32 -13.86 2.23
C ASN A 193 -5.83 -14.09 2.06
N ASP A 194 -6.65 -13.06 2.26
CA ASP A 194 -8.11 -13.15 2.09
C ASP A 194 -8.47 -13.53 0.64
N ILE A 195 -7.69 -13.05 -0.34
CA ILE A 195 -7.66 -13.57 -1.71
C ILE A 195 -6.21 -13.72 -2.17
N GLY A 196 -5.83 -14.92 -2.62
CA GLY A 196 -4.57 -15.21 -3.27
C GLY A 196 -4.78 -15.58 -4.73
N TRP A 197 -3.97 -15.03 -5.64
CA TRP A 197 -4.00 -15.31 -7.07
C TRP A 197 -2.67 -15.93 -7.48
N THR A 198 -2.67 -17.17 -7.96
CA THR A 198 -1.45 -17.81 -8.49
C THR A 198 -1.55 -17.92 -10.01
N ALA A 199 -0.56 -17.38 -10.72
CA ALA A 199 -0.49 -17.45 -12.18
C ALA A 199 -0.61 -18.91 -12.66
N ALA A 200 -1.51 -19.14 -13.61
CA ALA A 200 -1.74 -20.45 -14.19
C ALA A 200 -2.01 -20.32 -15.68
N VAL A 201 -1.50 -21.25 -16.47
CA VAL A 201 -1.79 -21.36 -17.90
C VAL A 201 -2.53 -22.66 -18.14
N ARG A 202 -3.64 -22.60 -18.88
CA ARG A 202 -4.42 -23.76 -19.29
C ARG A 202 -4.51 -23.81 -20.81
N LYS A 203 -4.39 -24.99 -21.40
CA LYS A 203 -4.69 -25.20 -22.82
C LYS A 203 -6.17 -25.54 -22.98
N THR A 204 -6.87 -24.74 -23.79
CA THR A 204 -8.28 -24.95 -24.18
C THR A 204 -8.32 -24.88 -25.71
N ASP A 205 -8.81 -25.94 -26.36
CA ASP A 205 -8.88 -26.05 -27.84
C ASP A 205 -7.54 -25.78 -28.55
N GLY A 206 -6.43 -26.22 -27.94
CA GLY A 206 -5.07 -26.03 -28.46
C GLY A 206 -4.48 -24.63 -28.24
N VAL A 207 -5.26 -23.70 -27.68
CA VAL A 207 -4.82 -22.34 -27.37
C VAL A 207 -4.45 -22.22 -25.89
N GLU A 208 -3.28 -21.62 -25.61
CA GLU A 208 -2.89 -21.29 -24.25
C GLU A 208 -3.67 -20.08 -23.72
N GLN A 209 -4.32 -20.27 -22.58
CA GLN A 209 -5.09 -19.27 -21.88
C GLN A 209 -4.43 -18.96 -20.54
N ARG A 210 -4.09 -17.68 -20.34
CA ARG A 210 -3.61 -17.16 -19.06
C ARG A 210 -4.79 -17.01 -18.10
N GLY A 211 -4.58 -17.41 -16.86
CA GLY A 211 -5.55 -17.26 -15.80
C GLY A 211 -4.88 -17.39 -14.44
N PHE A 212 -5.70 -17.58 -13.42
CA PHE A 212 -5.21 -17.71 -12.05
C PHE A 212 -5.92 -18.85 -11.34
N ARG A 213 -5.15 -19.60 -10.55
CA ARG A 213 -5.72 -20.36 -9.44
C ARG A 213 -5.98 -19.39 -8.30
N VAL A 214 -7.20 -19.41 -7.73
CA VAL A 214 -7.61 -18.47 -6.68
C VAL A 214 -7.81 -19.21 -5.36
N THR A 215 -7.17 -18.72 -4.30
CA THR A 215 -7.41 -19.11 -2.91
C THR A 215 -8.17 -18.01 -2.19
N VAL A 216 -9.07 -18.35 -1.28
CA VAL A 216 -9.90 -17.38 -0.54
C VAL A 216 -9.96 -17.70 0.95
N ALA A 217 -10.29 -16.68 1.75
CA ALA A 217 -10.50 -16.76 3.21
C ALA A 217 -9.26 -17.09 4.06
N GLY A 218 -8.05 -16.79 3.54
CA GLY A 218 -6.81 -16.96 4.29
C GLY A 218 -6.64 -15.95 5.43
N GLY A 219 -6.21 -16.42 6.60
CA GLY A 219 -6.11 -15.63 7.82
C GLY A 219 -4.91 -16.01 8.69
N THR A 220 -4.39 -15.04 9.44
CA THR A 220 -3.32 -15.25 10.44
C THR A 220 -3.71 -14.69 11.80
N ALA A 221 -5.02 -14.54 12.05
CA ALA A 221 -5.52 -14.10 13.33
C ALA A 221 -5.56 -15.29 14.29
N THR A 222 -5.14 -15.08 15.53
CA THR A 222 -5.46 -15.98 16.63
C THR A 222 -6.92 -15.76 17.03
N LEU A 223 -7.64 -16.85 17.32
CA LEU A 223 -8.99 -16.83 17.89
C LEU A 223 -9.01 -16.11 19.25
#